data_AF-A0A398E0J8-F1
#
_entry.id   AF-A0A398E0J8-F1
#
_cell.length_a   1.000
_cell.length_b   1.000
_cell.length_c   1.000
_cell.angle_alpha   90.00
_cell.angle_beta   90.00
_cell.angle_gamma   90.00
#
_symmetry.space_group_name_H-M   'P 1'
#
loop_
_entity.id
_entity.type
_entity.pdbx_description
1 polymer ?
#
loop_
_entity_poly.entity_id
_entity_poly.type
_entity_poly.pdbx_seq_one_letter_code
_entity_poly.pdbx_strand_id
1 'polypeptide(L)'
;MSGGLQEVRVRDVKTREAFTAEHHALLFAWIAREAIVRIGEEEAAPVIRAAVRLYGEQRGHRMALRAQQDGQPLSMASYLSYREWEVPAGEIQQTGLPWGGDLRAQVRRCCWATTWQQEGLTDYGKYYCQEIDKAVVRGFNPDLVIDVKGTRTNGSWMCQLVYHGAFEGTLVHEEAQRAQEKRILPWSYHTAHLYATMSAVLQRELGTAGVAASQAALETFSARFCIAMADVLAGDAGTDFDVLPEER
;
A
#
# COMPACT_ATOMS: atom_id res chain seq x y z
N MET A 1 39.57 10.86 -2.25
CA MET A 1 38.63 9.71 -2.32
C MET A 1 37.19 10.05 -1.87
N SER A 2 36.78 11.32 -1.77
CA SER A 2 35.40 11.66 -1.33
C SER A 2 34.37 11.79 -2.46
N GLY A 3 34.79 11.88 -3.74
CA GLY A 3 33.88 12.05 -4.89
C GLY A 3 32.98 10.84 -5.16
N GLY A 4 33.48 9.61 -5.00
CA GLY A 4 32.72 8.39 -5.27
C GLY A 4 31.57 8.14 -4.28
N LEU A 5 31.76 8.45 -3.00
CA LEU A 5 30.72 8.30 -1.97
C LEU A 5 29.57 9.29 -2.15
N GLN A 6 29.88 10.50 -2.62
CA GLN A 6 28.88 11.53 -2.87
C GLN A 6 28.06 11.22 -4.14
N GLU A 7 28.70 10.75 -5.21
CA GLU A 7 28.00 10.32 -6.43
C GLU A 7 27.10 9.09 -6.21
N VAL A 8 27.55 8.11 -5.42
CA VAL A 8 26.74 6.92 -5.06
C VAL A 8 25.50 7.34 -4.27
N ARG A 9 25.66 8.22 -3.27
CA ARG A 9 24.51 8.74 -2.50
C ARG A 9 23.52 9.51 -3.36
N VAL A 10 23.99 10.35 -4.28
CA VAL A 10 23.10 11.10 -5.19
C VAL A 10 22.35 10.16 -6.15
N ARG A 11 22.98 9.08 -6.63
CA ARG A 11 22.31 8.08 -7.47
C ARG A 11 21.27 7.28 -6.71
N ASP A 12 21.53 6.92 -5.46
CA ASP A 12 20.58 6.21 -4.59
C ASP A 12 19.33 7.06 -4.31
N VAL A 13 19.52 8.34 -3.96
CA VAL A 13 18.40 9.30 -3.76
C VAL A 13 17.53 9.41 -5.02
N LYS A 14 18.14 9.65 -6.19
CA LYS A 14 17.40 9.74 -7.46
C LYS A 14 16.65 8.45 -7.80
N THR A 15 17.21 7.29 -7.46
CA THR A 15 16.55 5.99 -7.69
C THR A 15 15.33 5.83 -6.80
N ARG A 16 15.45 6.21 -5.51
CA ARG A 16 14.34 6.14 -4.55
C ARG A 16 13.22 7.13 -4.85
N GLU A 17 13.53 8.28 -5.46
CA GLU A 17 12.55 9.28 -5.92
C GLU A 17 11.80 8.86 -7.20
N ALA A 18 12.36 7.95 -8.00
CA ALA A 18 11.76 7.52 -9.27
C ALA A 18 10.58 6.54 -9.11
N PHE A 19 10.36 6.00 -7.91
CA PHE A 19 9.24 5.09 -7.64
C PHE A 19 7.90 5.82 -7.76
N THR A 20 6.89 5.08 -8.23
CA THR A 20 5.51 5.55 -8.41
C THR A 20 4.52 4.48 -7.96
N ALA A 21 3.23 4.84 -7.89
CA ALA A 21 2.16 3.87 -7.63
C ALA A 21 2.13 2.72 -8.65
N GLU A 22 2.58 2.95 -9.89
CA GLU A 22 2.66 1.91 -10.94
C GLU A 22 3.65 0.80 -10.54
N HIS A 23 4.83 1.16 -10.06
CA HIS A 23 5.85 0.20 -9.59
C HIS A 23 5.29 -0.68 -8.47
N HIS A 24 4.60 -0.06 -7.52
CA HIS A 24 3.93 -0.76 -6.42
C HIS A 24 2.82 -1.69 -6.94
N ALA A 25 1.97 -1.21 -7.86
CA ALA A 25 0.88 -2.00 -8.42
C ALA A 25 1.39 -3.22 -9.18
N LEU A 26 2.37 -3.02 -10.05
CA LEU A 26 2.94 -4.09 -10.86
C LEU A 26 3.68 -5.12 -10.02
N LEU A 27 4.47 -4.69 -9.04
CA LEU A 27 5.17 -5.62 -8.15
C LEU A 27 4.19 -6.53 -7.40
N PHE A 28 3.12 -5.97 -6.83
CA PHE A 28 2.09 -6.77 -6.17
C PHE A 28 1.52 -7.83 -7.13
N ALA A 29 1.12 -7.40 -8.33
CA ALA A 29 0.47 -8.28 -9.29
C ALA A 29 1.41 -9.39 -9.80
N TRP A 30 2.70 -9.09 -10.00
CA TRP A 30 3.68 -10.11 -10.37
C TRP A 30 3.93 -11.11 -9.23
N ILE A 31 4.04 -10.66 -7.98
CA ILE A 31 4.15 -11.58 -6.83
C ILE A 31 2.93 -12.51 -6.78
N ALA A 32 1.72 -11.95 -6.88
CA ALA A 32 0.49 -12.74 -6.89
C ALA A 32 0.42 -13.71 -8.08
N ARG A 33 0.81 -13.27 -9.28
CA ARG A 33 0.89 -14.11 -10.47
C ARG A 33 1.86 -15.27 -10.28
N GLU A 34 3.09 -15.00 -9.86
CA GLU A 34 4.11 -16.03 -9.70
C GLU A 34 3.70 -17.06 -8.64
N ALA A 35 3.11 -16.62 -7.53
CA ALA A 35 2.59 -17.53 -6.50
C ALA A 35 1.46 -18.42 -7.06
N ILE A 36 0.48 -17.84 -7.75
CA ILE A 36 -0.65 -18.57 -8.32
C ILE A 36 -0.21 -19.54 -9.43
N VAL A 37 0.67 -19.13 -10.32
CA VAL A 37 1.16 -19.98 -11.42
C VAL A 37 1.95 -21.18 -10.89
N ARG A 38 2.71 -21.01 -9.80
CA ARG A 38 3.57 -22.07 -9.24
C ARG A 38 2.83 -23.04 -8.34
N ILE A 39 1.85 -22.54 -7.59
CA ILE A 39 1.26 -23.26 -6.44
C ILE A 39 -0.22 -23.59 -6.70
N GLY A 40 -0.89 -22.80 -7.54
CA GLY A 40 -2.33 -22.88 -7.76
C GLY A 40 -3.09 -21.82 -6.98
N GLU A 41 -4.19 -21.34 -7.56
CA GLU A 41 -4.99 -20.24 -7.00
C GLU A 41 -5.62 -20.60 -5.65
N GLU A 42 -6.09 -21.83 -5.47
CA GLU A 42 -6.75 -22.30 -4.24
C GLU A 42 -5.85 -22.16 -3.00
N GLU A 43 -4.58 -22.55 -3.13
CA GLU A 43 -3.60 -22.52 -2.04
C GLU A 43 -2.92 -21.14 -1.91
N ALA A 44 -2.59 -20.49 -3.02
CA ALA A 44 -1.87 -19.22 -3.00
C ALA A 44 -2.76 -18.03 -2.61
N ALA A 45 -4.03 -17.99 -3.04
CA ALA A 45 -4.89 -16.83 -2.84
C ALA A 45 -5.14 -16.48 -1.35
N PRO A 46 -5.44 -17.44 -0.45
CA PRO A 46 -5.58 -17.14 0.97
C PRO A 46 -4.32 -16.52 1.59
N VAL A 47 -3.14 -17.01 1.20
CA VAL A 47 -1.83 -16.51 1.66
C VAL A 47 -1.57 -15.10 1.12
N ILE A 48 -1.82 -14.86 -0.17
CA ILE A 48 -1.71 -13.52 -0.79
C ILE A 48 -2.61 -12.53 -0.04
N ARG A 49 -3.87 -12.90 0.21
CA ARG A 49 -4.81 -12.05 0.95
C ARG A 49 -4.34 -11.80 2.39
N ALA A 50 -3.78 -12.81 3.06
CA ALA A 50 -3.20 -12.67 4.40
C ALA A 50 -2.01 -11.70 4.40
N ALA A 51 -1.17 -11.75 3.38
CA ALA A 51 -0.05 -10.85 3.23
C ALA A 51 -0.51 -9.40 2.98
N VAL A 52 -1.55 -9.19 2.16
CA VAL A 52 -2.16 -7.86 1.96
C VAL A 52 -2.76 -7.33 3.27
N ARG A 53 -3.42 -8.18 4.06
CA ARG A 53 -3.94 -7.79 5.38
C ARG A 53 -2.84 -7.31 6.30
N LEU A 54 -1.75 -8.07 6.45
CA LEU A 54 -0.62 -7.67 7.28
C LEU A 54 0.00 -6.36 6.79
N TYR A 55 0.26 -6.24 5.48
CA TYR A 55 0.80 -5.03 4.87
C TYR A 55 -0.09 -3.80 5.14
N GLY A 56 -1.40 -3.95 4.95
CA GLY A 56 -2.36 -2.89 5.23
C GLY A 56 -2.43 -2.52 6.71
N GLU A 57 -2.41 -3.50 7.62
CA GLU A 57 -2.43 -3.27 9.06
C GLU A 57 -1.20 -2.52 9.54
N GLN A 58 -0.01 -2.89 9.07
CA GLN A 58 1.25 -2.18 9.36
C GLN A 58 1.17 -0.71 8.94
N ARG A 59 0.58 -0.44 7.76
CA ARG A 59 0.33 0.94 7.29
C ARG A 59 -0.65 1.67 8.20
N GLY A 60 -1.78 1.05 8.52
CA GLY A 60 -2.77 1.62 9.43
C GLY A 60 -2.17 1.93 10.80
N HIS A 61 -1.35 1.03 11.32
CA HIS A 61 -0.68 1.17 12.62
C HIS A 61 0.23 2.40 12.63
N ARG A 62 1.07 2.59 11.63
CA ARG A 62 1.90 3.81 11.51
C ARG A 62 1.06 5.08 11.36
N MET A 63 -0.06 5.03 10.66
CA MET A 63 -1.00 6.15 10.61
C MET A 63 -1.53 6.49 12.01
N ALA A 64 -1.86 5.48 12.82
CA ALA A 64 -2.33 5.66 14.21
C ALA A 64 -1.23 6.19 15.13
N LEU A 65 0.01 5.70 15.01
CA LEU A 65 1.14 6.21 15.77
C LEU A 65 1.36 7.71 15.52
N ARG A 66 1.28 8.17 14.27
CA ARG A 66 1.36 9.62 13.95
C ARG A 66 0.17 10.39 14.53
N ALA A 67 -1.04 9.84 14.44
CA ALA A 67 -2.22 10.49 15.02
C ALA A 67 -2.08 10.65 16.54
N GLN A 68 -1.54 9.65 17.22
CA GLN A 68 -1.26 9.71 18.66
C GLN A 68 -0.15 10.73 19.00
N GLN A 69 0.92 10.79 18.20
CA GLN A 69 1.99 11.80 18.38
C GLN A 69 1.44 13.23 18.25
N ASP A 70 0.48 13.44 17.36
CA ASP A 70 -0.19 14.72 17.14
C ASP A 70 -1.36 14.97 18.12
N GLY A 71 -1.56 14.11 19.12
CA GLY A 71 -2.64 14.22 20.12
C GLY A 71 -4.06 14.03 19.56
N GLN A 72 -4.20 13.42 18.38
CA GLN A 72 -5.50 13.17 17.76
C GLN A 72 -6.16 11.88 18.28
N PRO A 73 -7.50 11.86 18.40
CA PRO A 73 -8.23 10.63 18.69
C PRO A 73 -8.10 9.65 17.53
N LEU A 74 -8.13 8.34 17.80
CA LEU A 74 -8.15 7.30 16.77
C LEU A 74 -9.57 7.09 16.18
N SER A 75 -10.15 8.18 15.70
CA SER A 75 -11.48 8.23 15.06
C SER A 75 -11.39 7.99 13.54
N MET A 76 -12.54 7.75 12.89
CA MET A 76 -12.60 7.67 11.43
C MET A 76 -12.21 8.98 10.74
N ALA A 77 -12.55 10.14 11.34
CA ALA A 77 -12.14 11.44 10.83
C ALA A 77 -10.60 11.60 10.83
N SER A 78 -9.94 11.15 11.91
CA SER A 78 -8.48 11.11 11.98
C SER A 78 -7.90 10.13 10.96
N TYR A 79 -8.42 8.91 10.86
CA TYR A 79 -7.97 7.94 9.84
C TYR A 79 -7.95 8.55 8.42
N LEU A 80 -9.03 9.23 8.02
CA LEU A 80 -9.16 9.86 6.69
C LEU A 80 -8.13 10.99 6.46
N SER A 81 -7.59 11.58 7.53
CA SER A 81 -6.64 12.70 7.48
C SER A 81 -5.16 12.29 7.54
N TYR A 82 -4.86 11.02 7.82
CA TYR A 82 -3.51 10.52 8.09
C TYR A 82 -2.90 9.64 6.98
N ARG A 83 -3.43 9.71 5.76
CA ARG A 83 -2.91 8.94 4.61
C ARG A 83 -1.39 9.09 4.43
N GLU A 84 -0.68 7.98 4.24
CA GLU A 84 0.79 7.94 4.12
C GLU A 84 1.34 8.04 2.67
N TRP A 85 0.49 8.18 1.66
CA TRP A 85 0.91 8.24 0.26
C TRP A 85 0.10 9.28 -0.50
N GLU A 86 0.66 9.70 -1.63
CA GLU A 86 -0.01 10.56 -2.59
C GLU A 86 0.30 10.12 -4.02
N VAL A 87 -0.54 10.57 -4.95
CA VAL A 87 -0.39 10.33 -6.38
C VAL A 87 -0.67 11.63 -7.12
N PRO A 88 -0.10 11.83 -8.32
CA PRO A 88 -0.40 12.98 -9.15
C PRO A 88 -1.90 13.21 -9.37
N ALA A 89 -2.30 14.47 -9.57
CA ALA A 89 -3.67 14.82 -9.85
C ALA A 89 -4.22 14.04 -11.06
N GLY A 90 -5.39 13.43 -10.91
CA GLY A 90 -6.04 12.64 -11.96
C GLY A 90 -5.72 11.14 -11.97
N GLU A 91 -4.77 10.67 -11.16
CA GLU A 91 -4.50 9.23 -10.95
C GLU A 91 -5.62 8.55 -10.16
N ILE A 92 -6.25 9.29 -9.25
CA ILE A 92 -7.42 8.86 -8.50
C ILE A 92 -8.55 9.86 -8.71
N GLN A 93 -9.73 9.35 -9.07
CA GLN A 93 -10.97 10.12 -9.15
C GLN A 93 -11.94 9.57 -8.12
N GLN A 94 -12.00 10.24 -6.97
CA GLN A 94 -12.86 9.90 -5.86
C GLN A 94 -13.88 11.02 -5.59
N THR A 95 -15.13 10.65 -5.35
CA THR A 95 -16.18 11.55 -4.84
C THR A 95 -16.69 11.00 -3.52
N GLY A 96 -16.96 11.88 -2.55
CA GLY A 96 -17.49 11.51 -1.24
C GLY A 96 -18.73 12.32 -0.90
N LEU A 97 -19.75 11.69 -0.32
CA LEU A 97 -20.96 12.35 0.17
C LEU A 97 -21.26 11.93 1.61
N PRO A 98 -21.65 12.87 2.49
CA PRO A 98 -22.12 12.53 3.83
C PRO A 98 -23.47 11.83 3.78
N TRP A 99 -23.65 10.82 4.65
CA TRP A 99 -24.94 10.14 4.84
C TRP A 99 -25.06 9.67 6.29
N GLY A 100 -25.91 10.31 7.09
CA GLY A 100 -26.26 9.83 8.43
C GLY A 100 -25.07 9.61 9.38
N GLY A 101 -24.03 10.45 9.30
CA GLY A 101 -22.78 10.32 10.08
C GLY A 101 -21.64 9.63 9.31
N ASP A 102 -21.95 8.90 8.25
CA ASP A 102 -20.98 8.17 7.43
C ASP A 102 -20.47 8.99 6.24
N LEU A 103 -19.29 8.63 5.73
CA LEU A 103 -18.80 9.05 4.43
C LEU A 103 -18.99 7.92 3.41
N ARG A 104 -19.81 8.17 2.39
CA ARG A 104 -19.96 7.27 1.23
C ARG A 104 -19.05 7.74 0.12
N ALA A 105 -17.99 6.97 -0.15
CA ALA A 105 -17.02 7.26 -1.18
C ALA A 105 -17.22 6.38 -2.43
N GLN A 106 -17.05 6.99 -3.60
CA GLN A 106 -17.05 6.32 -4.89
C GLN A 106 -15.73 6.62 -5.61
N VAL A 107 -15.02 5.58 -6.05
CA VAL A 107 -13.76 5.71 -6.79
C VAL A 107 -13.96 5.20 -8.22
N ARG A 108 -13.97 6.13 -9.18
CA ARG A 108 -14.19 5.85 -10.61
C ARG A 108 -12.89 5.59 -11.35
N ARG A 109 -11.81 6.23 -10.90
CA ARG A 109 -10.45 6.01 -11.39
C ARG A 109 -9.52 5.74 -10.23
N CYS A 110 -8.65 4.75 -10.39
CA CYS A 110 -7.64 4.35 -9.43
C CYS A 110 -6.42 3.89 -10.23
N CYS A 111 -5.24 4.44 -9.92
CA CYS A 111 -4.01 4.14 -10.64
C CYS A 111 -3.70 2.65 -10.62
N TRP A 112 -3.79 1.96 -9.46
CA TRP A 112 -3.62 0.50 -9.38
C TRP A 112 -4.53 -0.27 -10.34
N ALA A 113 -5.84 -0.03 -10.27
CA ALA A 113 -6.80 -0.72 -11.12
C ALA A 113 -6.59 -0.40 -12.62
N THR A 114 -6.13 0.81 -12.93
CA THR A 114 -5.81 1.23 -14.30
C THR A 114 -4.57 0.52 -14.82
N THR A 115 -3.48 0.51 -14.03
CA THR A 115 -2.25 -0.22 -14.33
C THR A 115 -2.53 -1.71 -14.56
N TRP A 116 -3.24 -2.37 -13.64
CA TRP A 116 -3.53 -3.79 -13.80
C TRP A 116 -4.43 -4.09 -15.00
N GLN A 117 -5.37 -3.20 -15.33
CA GLN A 117 -6.18 -3.36 -16.54
C GLN A 117 -5.34 -3.24 -17.81
N GLN A 118 -4.48 -2.22 -17.88
CA GLN A 118 -3.60 -1.97 -19.04
C GLN A 118 -2.59 -3.11 -19.25
N GLU A 119 -2.12 -3.71 -18.17
CA GLU A 119 -1.09 -4.75 -18.17
C GLU A 119 -1.67 -6.17 -18.22
N GLY A 120 -3.01 -6.32 -18.27
CA GLY A 120 -3.66 -7.63 -18.28
C GLY A 120 -3.50 -8.41 -16.97
N LEU A 121 -3.32 -7.70 -15.85
CA LEU A 121 -3.04 -8.24 -14.52
C LEU A 121 -4.20 -8.10 -13.53
N THR A 122 -5.40 -7.71 -14.00
CA THR A 122 -6.59 -7.50 -13.15
C THR A 122 -6.91 -8.71 -12.28
N ASP A 123 -6.79 -9.92 -12.83
CA ASP A 123 -7.10 -11.17 -12.11
C ASP A 123 -6.16 -11.45 -10.94
N TYR A 124 -4.97 -10.84 -10.93
CA TYR A 124 -4.02 -10.89 -9.81
C TYR A 124 -4.21 -9.69 -8.88
N GLY A 125 -4.38 -8.49 -9.44
CA GLY A 125 -4.63 -7.24 -8.71
C GLY A 125 -5.89 -7.27 -7.84
N LYS A 126 -6.89 -8.08 -8.19
CA LYS A 126 -8.14 -8.25 -7.43
C LYS A 126 -7.91 -8.60 -5.97
N TYR A 127 -6.88 -9.40 -5.67
CA TYR A 127 -6.56 -9.85 -4.32
C TYR A 127 -6.11 -8.71 -3.40
N TYR A 128 -5.46 -7.69 -3.94
CA TYR A 128 -5.12 -6.49 -3.18
C TYR A 128 -6.38 -5.72 -2.77
N CYS A 129 -7.25 -5.44 -3.75
CA CYS A 129 -8.49 -4.69 -3.52
C CYS A 129 -9.51 -5.39 -2.62
N GLN A 130 -9.44 -6.72 -2.48
CA GLN A 130 -10.32 -7.46 -1.58
C GLN A 130 -10.04 -7.16 -0.09
N GLU A 131 -8.81 -6.72 0.23
CA GLU A 131 -8.33 -6.70 1.61
C GLU A 131 -7.84 -5.31 2.06
N ILE A 132 -7.15 -4.56 1.18
CA ILE A 132 -6.34 -3.41 1.58
C ILE A 132 -7.11 -2.33 2.35
N ASP A 133 -8.28 -1.90 1.87
CA ASP A 133 -9.02 -0.79 2.49
C ASP A 133 -9.47 -1.13 3.92
N LYS A 134 -9.92 -2.38 4.14
CA LYS A 134 -10.28 -2.88 5.47
C LYS A 134 -9.06 -3.05 6.36
N ALA A 135 -7.97 -3.55 5.80
CA ALA A 135 -6.75 -3.81 6.54
C ALA A 135 -6.11 -2.52 7.09
N VAL A 136 -6.05 -1.44 6.29
CA VAL A 136 -5.51 -0.15 6.75
C VAL A 136 -6.39 0.47 7.82
N VAL A 137 -7.73 0.42 7.68
CA VAL A 137 -8.65 0.90 8.73
C VAL A 137 -8.45 0.10 10.03
N ARG A 138 -8.41 -1.23 9.94
CA ARG A 138 -8.24 -2.10 11.10
C ARG A 138 -6.90 -1.89 11.80
N GLY A 139 -5.82 -1.68 11.04
CA GLY A 139 -4.51 -1.35 11.59
C GLY A 139 -4.48 0.01 12.30
N PHE A 140 -5.29 0.96 11.82
CA PHE A 140 -5.40 2.27 12.46
C PHE A 140 -6.18 2.18 13.78
N ASN A 141 -7.33 1.53 13.77
CA ASN A 141 -8.10 1.22 14.97
C ASN A 141 -9.09 0.07 14.65
N PRO A 142 -9.01 -1.08 15.35
CA PRO A 142 -9.85 -2.24 15.08
C PRO A 142 -11.35 -2.02 15.35
N ASP A 143 -11.71 -0.99 16.11
CA ASP A 143 -13.10 -0.64 16.39
C ASP A 143 -13.75 0.16 15.25
N LEU A 144 -12.96 0.70 14.31
CA LEU A 144 -13.47 1.42 13.15
C LEU A 144 -14.00 0.47 12.09
N VAL A 145 -15.12 0.84 11.49
CA VAL A 145 -15.80 0.02 10.48
C VAL A 145 -15.75 0.69 9.12
N ILE A 146 -15.30 -0.08 8.13
CA ILE A 146 -15.40 0.27 6.71
C ILE A 146 -16.09 -0.86 5.95
N ASP A 147 -17.12 -0.50 5.18
CA ASP A 147 -17.70 -1.40 4.20
C ASP A 147 -17.10 -1.16 2.82
N VAL A 148 -16.59 -2.22 2.20
CA VAL A 148 -16.23 -2.23 0.78
C VAL A 148 -17.33 -2.98 0.04
N LYS A 149 -18.24 -2.23 -0.61
CA LYS A 149 -19.44 -2.81 -1.26
C LYS A 149 -19.14 -3.36 -2.66
N GLY A 150 -18.04 -2.92 -3.27
CA GLY A 150 -17.57 -3.40 -4.56
C GLY A 150 -16.26 -2.73 -4.97
N THR A 151 -15.47 -3.39 -5.81
CA THR A 151 -14.23 -2.84 -6.37
C THR A 151 -14.16 -3.06 -7.87
N ARG A 152 -13.47 -2.16 -8.58
CA ARG A 152 -13.33 -2.23 -10.05
C ARG A 152 -12.69 -3.53 -10.53
N THR A 153 -11.72 -4.02 -9.76
CA THR A 153 -11.02 -5.28 -10.04
C THR A 153 -11.84 -6.53 -9.76
N ASN A 154 -13.00 -6.41 -9.10
CA ASN A 154 -13.92 -7.51 -8.79
C ASN A 154 -15.29 -7.29 -9.46
N GLY A 155 -15.29 -6.79 -10.70
CA GLY A 155 -16.50 -6.70 -11.55
C GLY A 155 -17.44 -5.53 -11.27
N SER A 156 -17.15 -4.67 -10.29
CA SER A 156 -17.93 -3.45 -10.08
C SER A 156 -17.51 -2.35 -11.07
N TRP A 157 -18.44 -1.48 -11.46
CA TRP A 157 -18.12 -0.37 -12.37
C TRP A 157 -17.24 0.72 -11.72
N MET A 158 -17.31 0.84 -10.39
CA MET A 158 -16.53 1.72 -9.53
C MET A 158 -16.24 1.02 -8.20
N CYS A 159 -15.26 1.50 -7.43
CA CYS A 159 -15.17 1.09 -6.04
C CYS A 159 -16.18 1.87 -5.20
N GLN A 160 -16.84 1.21 -4.25
CA GLN A 160 -17.81 1.81 -3.34
C GLN A 160 -17.42 1.50 -1.90
N LEU A 161 -17.13 2.55 -1.13
CA LEU A 161 -16.68 2.44 0.25
C LEU A 161 -17.61 3.25 1.16
N VAL A 162 -17.92 2.71 2.34
CA VAL A 162 -18.64 3.42 3.40
C VAL A 162 -17.76 3.44 4.64
N TYR A 163 -17.33 4.63 5.04
CA TYR A 163 -16.58 4.87 6.27
C TYR A 163 -17.57 5.27 7.35
N HIS A 164 -17.82 4.37 8.30
CA HIS A 164 -18.82 4.57 9.34
C HIS A 164 -18.35 5.59 10.37
N GLY A 165 -19.26 6.48 10.79
CA GLY A 165 -18.95 7.52 11.78
C GLY A 165 -17.86 8.51 11.33
N ALA A 166 -17.66 8.69 10.02
CA ALA A 166 -16.64 9.58 9.46
C ALA A 166 -16.80 11.05 9.89
N PHE A 167 -18.00 11.44 10.29
CA PHE A 167 -18.32 12.78 10.77
C PHE A 167 -18.70 12.80 12.26
N GLU A 168 -18.44 11.71 12.98
CA GLU A 168 -18.60 11.64 14.43
C GLU A 168 -17.29 12.07 15.10
N GLY A 169 -17.37 13.07 15.98
CA GLY A 169 -16.22 13.66 16.68
C GLY A 169 -15.74 14.97 16.08
N THR A 170 -14.80 15.62 16.77
CA THR A 170 -14.17 16.87 16.37
C THR A 170 -12.68 16.61 16.25
N LEU A 171 -12.05 16.96 15.11
CA LEU A 171 -10.59 16.99 15.02
C LEU A 171 -10.10 18.01 16.05
N VAL A 172 -9.21 17.58 16.95
CA VAL A 172 -8.86 18.36 18.14
C VAL A 172 -7.91 19.52 17.79
N HIS A 173 -7.24 19.46 16.62
CA HIS A 173 -6.40 20.53 16.11
C HIS A 173 -6.60 20.78 14.61
N GLU A 174 -6.94 22.02 14.24
CA GLU A 174 -6.90 22.51 12.84
C GLU A 174 -5.47 22.45 12.25
N GLU A 175 -4.44 22.40 13.10
CA GLU A 175 -3.03 22.23 12.70
C GLU A 175 -2.69 20.84 12.17
N ALA A 176 -3.55 19.83 12.37
CA ALA A 176 -3.37 18.49 11.78
C ALA A 176 -3.42 18.49 10.23
N GLN A 177 -3.85 19.61 9.61
CA GLN A 177 -3.76 19.83 8.16
C GLN A 177 -2.40 20.42 7.72
N ARG A 178 -1.63 21.09 8.60
CA ARG A 178 -0.45 21.88 8.22
C ARG A 178 0.85 21.10 8.04
N ALA A 179 0.87 19.79 8.31
CA ALA A 179 2.03 18.96 8.02
C ALA A 179 1.65 17.65 7.30
N GLN A 180 0.65 17.69 6.42
CA GLN A 180 0.30 16.53 5.58
C GLN A 180 1.53 16.04 4.79
N GLU A 181 2.39 16.95 4.34
CA GLU A 181 3.67 16.66 3.67
C GLU A 181 4.61 15.79 4.52
N LYS A 182 4.67 16.01 5.85
CA LYS A 182 5.55 15.23 6.74
C LYS A 182 5.08 13.78 6.95
N ARG A 183 3.86 13.45 6.54
CA ARG A 183 3.26 12.11 6.71
C ARG A 183 3.37 11.25 5.45
N ILE A 184 3.61 11.87 4.30
CA ILE A 184 3.74 11.17 3.02
C ILE A 184 5.10 10.48 2.98
N LEU A 185 5.07 9.15 2.89
CA LEU A 185 6.25 8.34 2.66
C LEU A 185 6.44 8.12 1.15
N PRO A 186 7.68 8.08 0.66
CA PRO A 186 7.96 7.91 -0.76
C PRO A 186 7.48 6.55 -1.26
N TRP A 187 7.17 6.46 -2.56
CA TRP A 187 6.75 5.19 -3.18
C TRP A 187 7.80 4.09 -3.08
N SER A 188 9.10 4.43 -2.97
CA SER A 188 10.16 3.46 -2.70
C SER A 188 9.94 2.75 -1.36
N TYR A 189 9.57 3.49 -0.30
CA TYR A 189 9.24 2.92 0.99
C TYR A 189 8.02 2.00 0.90
N HIS A 190 6.93 2.46 0.27
CA HIS A 190 5.71 1.64 0.14
C HIS A 190 5.94 0.37 -0.69
N THR A 191 6.75 0.46 -1.74
CA THR A 191 7.07 -0.68 -2.61
C THR A 191 8.01 -1.67 -1.91
N ALA A 192 8.98 -1.17 -1.14
CA ALA A 192 9.86 -1.99 -0.30
C ALA A 192 9.07 -2.70 0.82
N HIS A 193 8.18 -1.96 1.50
CA HIS A 193 7.26 -2.51 2.50
C HIS A 193 6.42 -3.64 1.91
N LEU A 194 5.79 -3.39 0.76
CA LEU A 194 5.01 -4.40 0.06
C LEU A 194 5.87 -5.64 -0.24
N TYR A 195 7.04 -5.47 -0.86
CA TYR A 195 7.91 -6.60 -1.22
C TYR A 195 8.30 -7.43 0.00
N ALA A 196 8.75 -6.76 1.08
CA ALA A 196 9.20 -7.40 2.30
C ALA A 196 8.06 -8.19 2.97
N THR A 197 6.90 -7.57 3.17
CA THR A 197 5.76 -8.22 3.83
C THR A 197 5.20 -9.37 3.00
N MET A 198 5.02 -9.18 1.70
CA MET A 198 4.53 -10.24 0.81
C MET A 198 5.50 -11.43 0.80
N SER A 199 6.81 -11.16 0.66
CA SER A 199 7.83 -12.22 0.61
C SER A 199 7.95 -12.98 1.92
N ALA A 200 7.92 -12.29 3.06
CA ALA A 200 7.99 -12.93 4.37
C ALA A 200 6.78 -13.85 4.61
N VAL A 201 5.58 -13.42 4.26
CA VAL A 201 4.36 -14.24 4.41
C VAL A 201 4.37 -15.42 3.43
N LEU A 202 4.72 -15.20 2.17
CA LEU A 202 4.82 -16.28 1.18
C LEU A 202 5.89 -17.31 1.59
N GLN A 203 7.05 -16.87 2.04
CA GLN A 203 8.09 -17.76 2.56
C GLN A 203 7.60 -18.58 3.75
N ARG A 204 6.91 -17.94 4.70
CA ARG A 204 6.42 -18.60 5.91
C ARG A 204 5.35 -19.65 5.61
N GLU A 205 4.39 -19.32 4.75
CA GLU A 205 3.21 -20.16 4.51
C GLU A 205 3.40 -21.15 3.35
N LEU A 206 4.21 -20.81 2.34
CA LEU A 206 4.38 -21.59 1.11
C LEU A 206 5.83 -22.07 0.90
N GLY A 207 6.69 -21.86 1.90
CA GLY A 207 8.06 -22.37 1.91
C GLY A 207 8.91 -21.91 0.72
N THR A 208 9.67 -22.84 0.15
CA THR A 208 10.57 -22.59 -0.99
C THR A 208 9.83 -22.12 -2.24
N ALA A 209 8.59 -22.57 -2.45
CA ALA A 209 7.77 -22.11 -3.57
C ALA A 209 7.38 -20.63 -3.41
N GLY A 210 7.08 -20.19 -2.18
CA GLY A 210 6.82 -18.79 -1.86
C GLY A 210 8.05 -17.90 -2.08
N VAL A 211 9.23 -18.36 -1.66
CA VAL A 211 10.50 -17.67 -1.93
C VAL A 211 10.75 -17.53 -3.44
N ALA A 212 10.58 -18.62 -4.19
CA ALA A 212 10.76 -18.61 -5.64
C ALA A 212 9.77 -17.68 -6.36
N ALA A 213 8.53 -17.56 -5.87
CA ALA A 213 7.54 -16.65 -6.42
C ALA A 213 7.95 -15.18 -6.24
N SER A 214 8.37 -14.79 -5.02
CA SER A 214 8.86 -13.44 -4.74
C SER A 214 10.11 -13.09 -5.56
N GLN A 215 11.06 -14.01 -5.67
CA GLN A 215 12.28 -13.80 -6.46
C GLN A 215 11.99 -13.61 -7.94
N ALA A 216 11.15 -14.46 -8.54
CA ALA A 216 10.75 -14.33 -9.94
C ALA A 216 10.01 -13.01 -10.23
N ALA A 217 9.20 -12.53 -9.28
CA ALA A 217 8.56 -11.23 -9.38
C ALA A 217 9.58 -10.06 -9.31
N LEU A 218 10.58 -10.16 -8.43
CA LEU A 218 11.65 -9.16 -8.34
C LEU A 218 12.56 -9.17 -9.58
N GLU A 219 12.84 -10.33 -10.18
CA GLU A 219 13.55 -10.46 -11.46
C GLU A 219 12.75 -9.79 -12.59
N THR A 220 11.44 -10.02 -12.65
CA THR A 220 10.54 -9.35 -13.61
C THR A 220 10.58 -7.83 -13.40
N PHE A 221 10.53 -7.37 -12.15
CA PHE A 221 10.61 -5.96 -11.79
C PHE A 221 11.94 -5.32 -12.22
N SER A 222 13.07 -5.99 -11.94
CA SER A 222 14.41 -5.58 -12.36
C SER A 222 14.52 -5.45 -13.88
N ALA A 223 14.03 -6.46 -14.62
CA ALA A 223 14.06 -6.47 -16.07
C ALA A 223 13.18 -5.37 -16.69
N ARG A 224 12.05 -5.04 -16.06
CA ARG A 224 11.13 -4.00 -16.54
C ARG A 224 11.64 -2.58 -16.28
N PHE A 225 12.21 -2.33 -15.10
CA PHE A 225 12.53 -0.99 -14.63
C PHE A 225 14.04 -0.75 -14.59
N CYS A 226 14.74 -1.38 -13.65
CA CYS A 226 16.19 -1.58 -13.65
C CYS A 226 16.62 -2.32 -12.39
N ILE A 227 17.86 -2.84 -12.41
CA ILE A 227 18.46 -3.48 -11.24
C ILE A 227 18.57 -2.54 -10.03
N ALA A 228 18.88 -1.26 -10.24
CA ALA A 228 19.04 -0.31 -9.13
C ALA A 228 17.75 -0.14 -8.30
N MET A 229 16.57 -0.17 -8.94
CA MET A 229 15.30 -0.14 -8.21
C MET A 229 15.01 -1.47 -7.52
N ALA A 230 15.36 -2.61 -8.13
CA ALA A 230 15.23 -3.91 -7.48
C ALA A 230 16.14 -4.02 -6.24
N ASP A 231 17.36 -3.47 -6.31
CA ASP A 231 18.30 -3.42 -5.19
C ASP A 231 17.76 -2.59 -4.02
N VAL A 232 17.01 -1.51 -4.27
CA VAL A 232 16.31 -0.75 -3.22
C VAL A 232 15.32 -1.65 -2.47
N LEU A 233 14.56 -2.49 -3.18
CA LEU A 233 13.57 -3.38 -2.58
C LEU A 233 14.22 -4.54 -1.81
N ALA A 234 15.32 -5.08 -2.34
CA ALA A 234 16.07 -6.15 -1.70
C ALA A 234 16.87 -5.64 -0.47
N GLY A 235 17.38 -4.41 -0.53
CA GLY A 235 18.21 -3.79 0.49
C GLY A 235 17.44 -3.36 1.74
N ASP A 236 16.12 -3.18 1.64
CA ASP A 236 15.27 -2.85 2.79
C ASP A 236 14.83 -4.12 3.57
N ALA A 237 15.43 -5.30 3.27
CA ALA A 237 15.25 -6.54 4.03
C ALA A 237 15.66 -6.36 5.51
N GLY A 238 14.70 -6.56 6.42
CA GLY A 238 14.90 -6.36 7.87
C GLY A 238 14.48 -4.98 8.39
N THR A 239 13.96 -4.10 7.52
CA THR A 239 13.27 -2.89 7.98
C THR A 239 12.03 -3.29 8.79
N ASP A 240 11.93 -2.74 9.99
CA ASP A 240 10.70 -2.85 10.78
C ASP A 240 9.67 -1.85 10.24
N PHE A 241 8.64 -2.38 9.58
CA PHE A 241 7.55 -1.58 9.03
C PHE A 241 6.43 -1.33 10.04
N ASP A 242 6.50 -1.84 11.27
CA ASP A 242 5.54 -1.54 12.32
C ASP A 242 5.88 -0.24 13.07
N VAL A 243 7.11 0.27 12.93
CA VAL A 243 7.52 1.54 13.53
C VAL A 243 7.48 2.70 12.54
N LEU A 244 7.44 3.92 13.05
CA LEU A 244 7.62 5.11 12.22
C LEU A 244 9.04 5.15 11.68
N PRO A 245 9.24 5.40 10.37
CA PRO A 245 10.59 5.57 9.84
C PRO A 245 11.23 6.79 10.50
N GLU A 246 12.52 6.67 10.84
CA GLU A 246 13.32 7.81 11.29
C GLU A 246 13.24 8.93 10.25
N GLU A 247 13.09 10.18 10.69
CA GLU A 247 13.18 11.36 9.81
C GLU A 247 14.55 11.32 9.12
N ARG A 248 14.58 10.95 7.84
CA ARG A 248 15.79 10.95 7.01
C ARG A 248 15.98 12.29 6.32
#